data_AF-A0A1B6G157-F1
#
_entry.id   AF-A0A1B6G157-F1
#
_cell.length_a   1.000
_cell.length_b   1.000
_cell.length_c   1.000
_cell.angle_alpha   90.00
_cell.angle_beta   90.00
_cell.angle_gamma   90.00
#
_symmetry.space_group_name_H-M   'P 1'
#
loop_
_entity.id
_entity.type
_entity.pdbx_description
1 polymer ?
#
loop_
_entity_poly.entity_id
_entity_poly.type
_entity_poly.pdbx_seq_one_letter_code
_entity_poly.pdbx_strand_id
1 'polypeptide(L)'
;PSSTAATIEEKLSSASSSQNNTSTVPSPSLATTGLTYLTDTYARVANEERNNPKRSSMPPLKEVLAEVRAQCVQHTSLMLQDVLVEEVDFTGRLGPLSSPLLQPVLKQTLPRGFLLELLARTHSNPDTLNKVFSPLLQGLYRAMQGASVVGNSHRKPLEALSDLVDMRVGPTASLRPICHLITHQVQFLPDIVTGAAGREIARTSFLGPFLSISVFAEDEPKVADRFFSGNASNDKPLQSTLQQELENSRILLHKIFHDVLVNSSSREAMLAYIAALLRNNEKRSQIRAEERALAGDGFMLNLLSVMQLLAVKIKLHTVDPLYPFHPSSMVDIKNDTRLKLTSTETSSWLDELNKSEQTVWKEPKFPTQCWFLTLHCHHLALMPTLQKYQRRL
;
A
#
# COMPACT_ATOMS: atom_id res chain seq x y z
N PRO A 1 25.35 31.74 33.61
CA PRO A 1 23.98 31.21 33.89
C PRO A 1 22.95 32.31 33.60
N SER A 2 21.88 31.96 32.87
CA SER A 2 20.68 32.76 32.55
C SER A 2 20.73 33.86 31.47
N SER A 3 21.20 33.58 30.24
CA SER A 3 20.81 34.44 29.09
C SER A 3 20.67 33.75 27.73
N THR A 4 20.88 32.45 27.61
CA THR A 4 20.81 31.71 26.34
C THR A 4 19.54 30.86 26.16
N ALA A 5 18.63 30.84 27.14
CA ALA A 5 17.37 30.09 27.05
C ALA A 5 16.22 30.91 26.41
N ALA A 6 16.29 32.23 26.41
CA ALA A 6 15.21 33.10 25.91
C ALA A 6 15.20 33.27 24.38
N THR A 7 16.31 33.01 23.69
CA THR A 7 16.44 33.27 22.24
C THR A 7 15.94 32.11 21.36
N ILE A 8 15.55 30.98 21.95
CA ILE A 8 15.00 29.83 21.22
C ILE A 8 13.47 29.89 21.18
N GLU A 9 12.81 30.45 22.20
CA GLU A 9 11.35 30.63 22.20
C GLU A 9 10.88 31.80 21.31
N GLU A 10 11.71 32.82 21.09
CA GLU A 10 11.38 33.98 20.23
C GLU A 10 11.51 33.70 18.71
N LYS A 11 12.24 32.65 18.33
CA LYS A 11 12.30 32.15 16.94
C LYS A 11 11.13 31.22 16.58
N LEU A 12 10.29 30.86 17.55
CA LEU A 12 9.05 30.11 17.34
C LEU A 12 7.79 31.00 17.23
N SER A 13 7.88 32.31 17.46
CA SER A 13 6.70 33.20 17.52
C SER A 13 6.68 34.40 16.55
N SER A 14 7.72 34.62 15.74
CA SER A 14 7.86 35.85 14.93
C SER A 14 7.83 35.66 13.40
N ALA A 15 7.42 34.50 12.88
CA ALA A 15 7.22 34.27 11.44
C ALA A 15 5.73 34.22 11.02
N SER A 16 4.85 34.85 11.79
CA SER A 16 3.40 34.91 11.53
C SER A 16 2.88 36.35 11.50
N SER A 17 3.32 37.13 10.52
CA SER A 17 2.56 38.31 10.11
C SER A 17 2.84 38.65 8.65
N SER A 18 1.78 39.04 7.94
CA SER A 18 1.75 39.53 6.55
C SER A 18 1.51 38.49 5.45
N GLN A 19 0.30 37.91 5.42
CA GLN A 19 -0.51 37.79 4.20
C GLN A 19 -1.97 37.55 4.62
N ASN A 20 -2.73 38.64 4.77
CA ASN A 20 -4.19 38.58 4.86
C ASN A 20 -4.75 38.21 3.47
N ASN A 21 -4.66 36.92 3.12
CA ASN A 21 -5.65 36.32 2.24
C ASN A 21 -6.81 35.93 3.14
N THR A 22 -7.93 36.64 3.03
CA THR A 22 -9.23 36.13 3.47
C THR A 22 -9.53 34.85 2.70
N SER A 23 -9.03 33.72 3.20
CA SER A 23 -9.45 32.40 2.79
C SER A 23 -10.87 32.22 3.32
N THR A 24 -11.85 32.67 2.54
CA THR A 24 -13.24 32.23 2.70
C THR A 24 -13.22 30.71 2.67
N VAL A 25 -13.34 30.07 3.83
CA VAL A 25 -13.46 28.61 3.93
C VAL A 25 -14.67 28.21 3.08
N PRO A 26 -14.48 27.52 1.94
CA PRO A 26 -15.60 27.28 1.05
C PRO A 26 -16.56 26.28 1.70
N SER A 27 -17.87 26.48 1.53
CA SER A 27 -18.96 25.67 2.12
C SER A 27 -18.97 24.21 1.65
N PRO A 28 -19.02 23.21 2.55
CA PRO A 28 -18.85 21.78 2.22
C PRO A 28 -19.75 21.31 1.07
N SER A 29 -19.26 20.40 0.22
CA SER A 29 -20.07 19.85 -0.89
C SER A 29 -21.28 19.12 -0.34
N LEU A 30 -22.38 19.06 -1.11
CA LEU A 30 -23.60 18.35 -0.71
C LEU A 30 -23.30 16.89 -0.34
N ALA A 31 -22.42 16.25 -1.09
CA ALA A 31 -21.94 14.90 -0.81
C ALA A 31 -21.25 14.75 0.55
N THR A 32 -20.40 15.72 0.91
CA THR A 32 -19.73 15.74 2.21
C THR A 32 -20.75 15.93 3.32
N THR A 33 -21.67 16.88 3.15
CA THR A 33 -22.73 17.18 4.12
C THR A 33 -23.68 15.99 4.30
N GLY A 34 -24.10 15.34 3.21
CA GLY A 34 -24.94 14.15 3.21
C GLY A 34 -24.24 12.97 3.87
N LEU A 35 -22.97 12.73 3.53
CA LEU A 35 -22.16 11.69 4.18
C LEU A 35 -22.06 11.94 5.69
N THR A 36 -21.72 13.16 6.11
CA THR A 36 -21.65 13.53 7.54
C THR A 36 -22.99 13.28 8.25
N TYR A 37 -24.10 13.70 7.65
CA TYR A 37 -25.43 13.46 8.21
C TYR A 37 -25.73 11.96 8.40
N LEU A 38 -25.44 11.14 7.38
CA LEU A 38 -25.67 9.69 7.42
C LEU A 38 -24.76 9.01 8.46
N THR A 39 -23.48 9.39 8.52
CA THR A 39 -22.53 8.83 9.50
C THR A 39 -22.86 9.26 10.93
N ASP A 40 -23.32 10.50 11.13
CA ASP A 40 -23.75 10.98 12.45
C ASP A 40 -25.03 10.29 12.89
N THR A 41 -25.96 10.04 11.96
CA THR A 41 -27.18 9.27 12.24
C THR A 41 -26.84 7.85 12.65
N TYR A 42 -25.95 7.19 11.91
CA TYR A 42 -25.43 5.88 12.25
C TYR A 42 -24.78 5.86 13.64
N ALA A 43 -23.96 6.86 13.97
CA ALA A 43 -23.33 6.99 15.29
C ALA A 43 -24.34 7.21 16.42
N ARG A 44 -25.43 7.96 16.17
CA ARG A 44 -26.52 8.14 17.15
C ARG A 44 -27.18 6.83 17.53
N VAL A 45 -27.34 5.89 16.59
CA VAL A 45 -27.87 4.55 16.91
C VAL A 45 -26.96 3.83 17.92
N ALA A 46 -25.64 3.84 17.69
CA ALA A 46 -24.68 3.22 18.61
C ALA A 46 -24.66 3.89 19.99
N ASN A 47 -24.81 5.22 20.04
CA ASN A 47 -24.92 5.96 21.30
C ASN A 47 -26.20 5.58 22.07
N GLU A 48 -27.34 5.42 21.38
CA GLU A 48 -28.60 5.01 22.00
C GLU A 48 -28.52 3.59 22.57
N GLU A 49 -27.92 2.64 21.84
CA GLU A 49 -27.69 1.29 22.35
C GLU A 49 -26.76 1.26 23.56
N ARG A 50 -25.70 2.08 23.56
CA ARG A 50 -24.76 2.16 24.69
C ARG A 50 -25.43 2.78 25.92
N ASN A 51 -26.23 3.83 25.74
CA ASN A 51 -26.84 4.55 26.84
C ASN A 51 -28.06 3.82 27.41
N ASN A 52 -28.81 3.08 26.57
CA ASN A 52 -30.06 2.41 26.95
C ASN A 52 -30.09 0.91 26.57
N PRO A 53 -29.11 0.08 27.00
CA PRO A 53 -28.90 -1.26 26.45
C PRO A 53 -30.09 -2.21 26.61
N LYS A 54 -30.78 -2.17 27.76
CA LYS A 54 -31.96 -3.03 28.00
C LYS A 54 -33.11 -2.67 27.06
N ARG A 55 -33.39 -1.38 26.90
CA ARG A 55 -34.49 -0.87 26.06
C ARG A 55 -34.20 -1.10 24.58
N SER A 56 -32.97 -0.81 24.15
CA SER A 56 -32.53 -0.94 22.75
C SER A 56 -32.41 -2.40 22.29
N SER A 57 -32.36 -3.36 23.23
CA SER A 57 -32.34 -4.79 22.92
C SER A 57 -33.73 -5.41 22.76
N MET A 58 -34.81 -4.67 23.00
CA MET A 58 -36.19 -5.18 22.92
C MET A 58 -36.93 -4.65 21.68
N PRO A 59 -37.72 -5.49 20.99
CA PRO A 59 -38.65 -5.02 19.96
C PRO A 59 -39.70 -4.06 20.54
N PRO A 60 -40.20 -3.08 19.77
CA PRO A 60 -39.87 -2.80 18.37
C PRO A 60 -38.59 -1.95 18.19
N LEU A 61 -38.05 -1.37 19.28
CA LEU A 61 -36.93 -0.42 19.20
C LEU A 61 -35.67 -1.07 18.60
N LYS A 62 -35.38 -2.32 18.98
CA LYS A 62 -34.26 -3.09 18.40
C LYS A 62 -34.32 -3.14 16.86
N GLU A 63 -35.49 -3.39 16.31
CA GLU A 63 -35.71 -3.53 14.87
C GLU A 63 -35.58 -2.17 14.18
N VAL A 64 -36.16 -1.12 14.77
CA VAL A 64 -36.04 0.25 14.26
C VAL A 64 -34.57 0.71 14.24
N LEU A 65 -33.81 0.46 15.30
CA LEU A 65 -32.40 0.84 15.37
C LEU A 65 -31.55 0.09 14.33
N ALA A 66 -31.81 -1.21 14.14
CA ALA A 66 -31.16 -1.99 13.10
C ALA A 66 -31.50 -1.47 11.69
N GLU A 67 -32.76 -1.15 11.43
CA GLU A 67 -33.21 -0.60 10.15
C GLU A 67 -32.60 0.79 9.88
N VAL A 68 -32.51 1.66 10.89
CA VAL A 68 -31.86 2.97 10.75
C VAL A 68 -30.40 2.82 10.33
N ARG A 69 -29.63 1.88 10.90
CA ARG A 69 -28.25 1.61 10.44
C ARG A 69 -28.22 1.14 8.99
N ALA A 70 -29.04 0.14 8.67
CA ALA A 70 -29.10 -0.44 7.33
C ALA A 70 -29.45 0.63 6.28
N GLN A 71 -30.39 1.52 6.59
CA GLN A 71 -30.78 2.63 5.72
C GLN A 71 -29.68 3.68 5.59
N CYS A 72 -28.95 4.03 6.67
CA CYS A 72 -27.80 4.95 6.58
C CYS A 72 -26.73 4.42 5.62
N VAL A 73 -26.42 3.13 5.72
CA VAL A 73 -25.45 2.45 4.84
C VAL A 73 -25.97 2.36 3.41
N GLN A 74 -27.25 1.99 3.22
CA GLN A 74 -27.89 1.90 1.91
C GLN A 74 -27.89 3.25 1.18
N HIS A 75 -28.30 4.33 1.84
CA HIS A 75 -28.33 5.66 1.23
C HIS A 75 -26.93 6.18 0.94
N THR A 76 -25.94 5.86 1.79
CA THR A 76 -24.53 6.15 1.50
C THR A 76 -24.07 5.43 0.25
N SER A 77 -24.39 4.14 0.11
CA SER A 77 -24.05 3.36 -1.08
C SER A 77 -24.68 3.96 -2.34
N LEU A 78 -25.95 4.36 -2.30
CA LEU A 78 -26.64 4.97 -3.44
C LEU A 78 -26.06 6.34 -3.81
N MET A 79 -25.74 7.16 -2.81
CA MET A 79 -25.11 8.48 -3.00
C MET A 79 -23.73 8.36 -3.66
N LEU A 80 -22.93 7.35 -3.26
CA LEU A 80 -21.59 7.11 -3.82
C LEU A 80 -21.60 6.43 -5.20
N GLN A 81 -22.76 6.01 -5.69
CA GLN A 81 -22.94 5.45 -7.04
C GLN A 81 -23.48 6.49 -8.05
N ASP A 82 -23.61 7.76 -7.63
CA ASP A 82 -24.24 8.85 -8.37
C ASP A 82 -25.73 8.60 -8.71
N VAL A 83 -26.40 7.67 -7.99
CA VAL A 83 -27.79 7.29 -8.26
C VAL A 83 -28.81 8.28 -7.69
N LEU A 84 -28.46 8.98 -6.59
CA LEU A 84 -29.40 9.88 -5.89
C LEU A 84 -29.23 11.36 -6.27
N VAL A 85 -28.14 11.72 -6.94
CA VAL A 85 -27.76 13.13 -7.13
C VAL A 85 -27.07 13.31 -8.49
N GLU A 86 -27.83 13.16 -9.57
CA GLU A 86 -27.32 13.23 -10.96
C GLU A 86 -26.70 14.59 -11.35
N GLU A 87 -26.95 15.66 -10.58
CA GLU A 87 -26.56 17.05 -10.92
C GLU A 87 -25.43 17.65 -10.06
N VAL A 88 -24.87 16.91 -9.10
CA VAL A 88 -23.85 17.47 -8.19
C VAL A 88 -22.48 16.96 -8.56
N ASP A 89 -21.59 17.89 -8.90
CA ASP A 89 -20.16 17.59 -9.05
C ASP A 89 -19.58 17.14 -7.70
N PHE A 90 -19.58 15.83 -7.46
CA PHE A 90 -18.97 15.15 -6.30
C PHE A 90 -17.47 15.40 -6.18
N THR A 91 -16.88 15.97 -7.22
CA THR A 91 -15.46 15.98 -7.52
C THR A 91 -14.87 17.38 -7.57
N GLY A 92 -15.72 18.43 -7.59
CA GLY A 92 -15.31 19.81 -7.83
C GLY A 92 -14.24 20.39 -6.87
N ARG A 93 -14.02 19.78 -5.70
CA ARG A 93 -12.95 20.16 -4.74
C ARG A 93 -11.66 19.35 -4.83
N LEU A 94 -11.73 18.14 -5.37
CA LEU A 94 -10.68 17.12 -5.25
C LEU A 94 -10.30 16.49 -6.62
N GLY A 95 -10.94 16.96 -7.70
CA GLY A 95 -10.87 16.42 -9.05
C GLY A 95 -11.79 15.20 -9.26
N PRO A 96 -12.16 14.87 -10.53
CA PRO A 96 -13.15 13.87 -11.00
C PRO A 96 -13.14 12.47 -10.38
N LEU A 97 -12.18 12.16 -9.53
CA LEU A 97 -11.83 10.81 -9.11
C LEU A 97 -11.64 10.71 -7.59
N SER A 98 -12.21 11.62 -6.80
CA SER A 98 -12.00 11.66 -5.36
C SER A 98 -13.24 11.24 -4.58
N SER A 99 -13.10 10.20 -3.77
CA SER A 99 -14.18 9.70 -2.93
C SER A 99 -14.50 10.67 -1.79
N PRO A 100 -15.79 10.98 -1.53
CA PRO A 100 -16.23 11.64 -0.30
C PRO A 100 -15.77 10.91 0.98
N LEU A 101 -15.50 9.60 0.91
CA LEU A 101 -14.98 8.81 2.03
C LEU A 101 -13.52 9.10 2.36
N LEU A 102 -12.73 9.68 1.44
CA LEU A 102 -11.27 9.81 1.60
C LEU A 102 -10.89 10.59 2.87
N GLN A 103 -11.46 11.79 3.05
CA GLN A 103 -11.12 12.64 4.19
C GLN A 103 -11.58 12.04 5.53
N PRO A 104 -12.81 11.52 5.65
CA PRO A 104 -13.24 10.79 6.85
C PRO A 104 -12.38 9.57 7.19
N VAL A 105 -11.93 8.81 6.17
CA VAL A 105 -11.02 7.67 6.36
C VAL A 105 -9.65 8.14 6.87
N LEU A 106 -9.01 9.12 6.22
CA LEU A 106 -7.70 9.64 6.62
C LEU A 106 -7.72 10.32 8.00
N LYS A 107 -8.86 10.90 8.39
CA LYS A 107 -9.05 11.53 9.71
C LYS A 107 -9.59 10.57 10.76
N GLN A 108 -9.92 9.32 10.40
CA GLN A 108 -10.52 8.32 11.27
C GLN A 108 -11.81 8.82 11.97
N THR A 109 -12.63 9.59 11.25
CA THR A 109 -13.88 10.17 11.80
C THR A 109 -15.11 9.32 11.52
N LEU A 110 -14.98 8.23 10.77
CA LEU A 110 -16.11 7.34 10.48
C LEU A 110 -16.50 6.53 11.72
N PRO A 111 -17.80 6.29 11.95
CA PRO A 111 -18.24 5.43 13.05
C PRO A 111 -17.69 4.02 12.93
N ARG A 112 -17.38 3.39 14.07
CA ARG A 112 -16.88 2.00 14.09
C ARG A 112 -17.87 1.07 13.39
N GLY A 113 -17.34 0.22 12.50
CA GLY A 113 -18.13 -0.76 11.74
C GLY A 113 -18.79 -0.21 10.48
N PHE A 114 -18.90 1.12 10.32
CA PHE A 114 -19.60 1.72 9.18
C PHE A 114 -19.04 1.29 7.81
N LEU A 115 -17.72 1.38 7.63
CA LEU A 115 -17.07 0.95 6.38
C LEU A 115 -17.23 -0.55 6.12
N LEU A 116 -17.22 -1.37 7.17
CA LEU A 116 -17.37 -2.80 7.06
C LEU A 116 -18.80 -3.16 6.65
N GLU A 117 -19.81 -2.49 7.22
CA GLU A 117 -21.21 -2.64 6.80
C GLU A 117 -21.44 -2.14 5.38
N LEU A 118 -20.82 -1.03 4.99
CA LEU A 118 -20.85 -0.53 3.62
C LEU A 118 -20.22 -1.52 2.63
N LEU A 119 -19.08 -2.12 2.99
CA LEU A 119 -18.47 -3.19 2.21
C LEU A 119 -19.39 -4.41 2.14
N ALA A 120 -19.96 -4.85 3.26
CA ALA A 120 -20.89 -5.97 3.32
C ALA A 120 -22.14 -5.71 2.47
N ARG A 121 -22.58 -4.46 2.32
CA ARG A 121 -23.71 -4.09 1.48
C ARG A 121 -23.38 -4.08 -0.02
N THR A 122 -22.14 -3.78 -0.38
CA THR A 122 -21.73 -3.56 -1.78
C THR A 122 -21.03 -4.75 -2.43
N HIS A 123 -20.40 -5.64 -1.64
CA HIS A 123 -19.54 -6.71 -2.17
C HIS A 123 -20.23 -7.71 -3.11
N SER A 124 -21.55 -7.87 -3.02
CA SER A 124 -22.30 -8.83 -3.86
C SER A 124 -22.45 -8.36 -5.31
N ASN A 125 -22.27 -7.06 -5.59
CA ASN A 125 -22.31 -6.50 -6.95
C ASN A 125 -20.94 -5.85 -7.26
N PRO A 126 -20.14 -6.44 -8.16
CA PRO A 126 -18.82 -5.92 -8.53
C PRO A 126 -18.83 -4.47 -9.05
N ASP A 127 -19.85 -4.07 -9.82
CA ASP A 127 -19.95 -2.72 -10.38
C ASP A 127 -20.22 -1.69 -9.27
N THR A 128 -21.13 -2.00 -8.35
CA THR A 128 -21.41 -1.18 -7.17
C THR A 128 -20.18 -1.07 -6.28
N LEU A 129 -19.49 -2.19 -6.00
CA LEU A 129 -18.26 -2.20 -5.21
C LEU A 129 -17.19 -1.30 -5.86
N ASN A 130 -17.03 -1.40 -7.18
CA ASN A 130 -16.07 -0.58 -7.94
C ASN A 130 -16.41 0.91 -7.82
N LYS A 131 -17.66 1.30 -8.09
CA LYS A 131 -18.11 2.71 -7.96
C LYS A 131 -17.88 3.29 -6.57
N VAL A 132 -18.13 2.52 -5.51
CA VAL A 132 -17.98 3.00 -4.13
C VAL A 132 -16.52 3.04 -3.67
N PHE A 133 -15.75 1.96 -3.90
CA PHE A 133 -14.42 1.80 -3.28
C PHE A 133 -13.25 2.11 -4.22
N SER A 134 -13.37 2.01 -5.55
CA SER A 134 -12.27 2.38 -6.45
C SER A 134 -11.87 3.84 -6.27
N PRO A 135 -12.78 4.84 -6.24
CA PRO A 135 -12.39 6.24 -6.01
C PRO A 135 -11.68 6.48 -4.68
N LEU A 136 -12.00 5.67 -3.65
CA LEU A 136 -11.30 5.73 -2.36
C LEU A 136 -9.87 5.21 -2.49
N LEU A 137 -9.68 4.05 -3.13
CA LEU A 137 -8.36 3.48 -3.42
C LEU A 137 -7.51 4.43 -4.28
N GLN A 138 -8.12 5.06 -5.29
CA GLN A 138 -7.48 6.09 -6.13
C GLN A 138 -7.07 7.33 -5.31
N GLY A 139 -7.92 7.74 -4.36
CA GLY A 139 -7.60 8.81 -3.41
C GLY A 139 -6.39 8.50 -2.54
N LEU A 140 -6.31 7.26 -2.01
CA LEU A 140 -5.16 6.81 -1.22
C LEU A 140 -3.87 6.72 -2.06
N TYR A 141 -3.97 6.20 -3.29
CA TYR A 141 -2.87 6.17 -4.25
C TYR A 141 -2.29 7.57 -4.50
N ARG A 142 -3.15 8.56 -4.83
CA ARG A 142 -2.72 9.95 -5.05
C ARG A 142 -2.15 10.61 -3.79
N ALA A 143 -2.75 10.33 -2.64
CA ALA A 143 -2.23 10.83 -1.36
C ALA A 143 -0.80 10.33 -1.12
N MET A 144 -0.51 9.07 -1.49
CA MET A 144 0.83 8.49 -1.39
C MET A 144 1.81 9.00 -2.45
N GLN A 145 1.37 9.36 -3.66
CA GLN A 145 2.26 9.92 -4.69
C GLN A 145 2.97 11.20 -4.26
N GLY A 146 2.33 12.01 -3.41
CA GLY A 146 2.92 13.23 -2.82
C GLY A 146 3.34 13.08 -1.36
N ALA A 147 3.27 11.87 -0.80
CA ALA A 147 3.58 11.63 0.59
C ALA A 147 5.09 11.64 0.83
N SER A 148 5.47 12.00 2.05
CA SER A 148 6.86 12.14 2.45
C SER A 148 7.02 11.76 3.92
N VAL A 149 8.22 11.27 4.26
CA VAL A 149 8.63 11.06 5.67
C VAL A 149 8.71 12.40 6.39
N VAL A 150 9.20 13.43 5.70
CA VAL A 150 9.11 14.81 6.17
C VAL A 150 7.64 15.21 6.30
N GLY A 151 7.21 15.48 7.53
CA GLY A 151 5.83 15.87 7.84
C GLY A 151 4.86 14.69 8.04
N ASN A 152 5.34 13.45 8.01
CA ASN A 152 4.56 12.24 8.30
C ASN A 152 3.28 12.06 7.45
N SER A 153 3.24 12.61 6.23
CA SER A 153 2.04 12.59 5.38
C SER A 153 1.70 11.20 4.84
N HIS A 154 2.65 10.26 4.88
CA HIS A 154 2.49 8.87 4.46
C HIS A 154 1.73 7.99 5.47
N ARG A 155 1.71 8.35 6.77
CA ARG A 155 1.15 7.48 7.82
C ARG A 155 -0.32 7.16 7.59
N LYS A 156 -1.15 8.19 7.46
CA LYS A 156 -2.60 8.06 7.37
C LYS A 156 -3.07 7.28 6.13
N PRO A 157 -2.55 7.55 4.91
CA PRO A 157 -2.92 6.72 3.75
C PRO A 157 -2.46 5.27 3.87
N LEU A 158 -1.29 5.01 4.48
CA LEU A 158 -0.76 3.66 4.67
C LEU A 158 -1.58 2.87 5.70
N GLU A 159 -1.93 3.49 6.84
CA GLU A 159 -2.85 2.93 7.84
C GLU A 159 -4.22 2.65 7.23
N ALA A 160 -4.78 3.61 6.49
CA ALA A 160 -6.06 3.45 5.81
C ALA A 160 -6.07 2.27 4.83
N LEU A 161 -5.05 2.13 3.98
CA LEU A 161 -4.98 0.98 3.06
C LEU A 161 -4.84 -0.34 3.83
N SER A 162 -4.01 -0.36 4.89
CA SER A 162 -3.83 -1.51 5.78
C SER A 162 -5.13 -1.95 6.44
N ASP A 163 -5.98 -1.02 6.87
CA ASP A 163 -7.28 -1.33 7.46
C ASP A 163 -8.27 -1.82 6.41
N LEU A 164 -8.28 -1.20 5.22
CA LEU A 164 -9.21 -1.57 4.16
C LEU A 164 -8.99 -3.00 3.65
N VAL A 165 -7.74 -3.43 3.48
CA VAL A 165 -7.41 -4.81 3.03
C VAL A 165 -7.69 -5.87 4.09
N ASP A 166 -7.75 -5.50 5.37
CA ASP A 166 -8.10 -6.41 6.46
C ASP A 166 -9.62 -6.64 6.60
N MET A 167 -10.45 -5.80 5.97
CA MET A 167 -11.91 -5.97 6.01
C MET A 167 -12.34 -7.29 5.37
N ARG A 168 -13.15 -8.05 6.11
CA ARG A 168 -13.67 -9.36 5.70
C ARG A 168 -15.18 -9.40 5.75
N VAL A 169 -15.79 -9.99 4.72
CA VAL A 169 -17.24 -10.09 4.60
C VAL A 169 -17.68 -11.52 4.29
N GLY A 170 -19.00 -11.73 4.29
CA GLY A 170 -19.63 -13.03 4.06
C GLY A 170 -19.80 -13.85 5.34
N PRO A 171 -20.53 -14.97 5.26
CA PRO A 171 -20.92 -15.77 6.44
C PRO A 171 -19.73 -16.38 7.19
N THR A 172 -18.63 -16.67 6.48
CA THR A 172 -17.40 -17.24 7.04
C THR A 172 -16.29 -16.20 7.26
N ALA A 173 -16.56 -14.91 7.02
CA ALA A 173 -15.57 -13.82 7.08
C ALA A 173 -14.25 -14.14 6.34
N SER A 174 -14.36 -14.84 5.21
CA SER A 174 -13.21 -15.28 4.40
C SER A 174 -13.02 -14.43 3.14
N LEU A 175 -14.04 -13.70 2.71
CA LEU A 175 -13.97 -12.87 1.51
C LEU A 175 -13.28 -11.54 1.85
N ARG A 176 -12.28 -11.17 1.05
CA ARG A 176 -11.59 -9.88 1.11
C ARG A 176 -11.81 -9.10 -0.20
N PRO A 177 -12.98 -8.47 -0.40
CA PRO A 177 -13.32 -7.82 -1.67
C PRO A 177 -12.37 -6.66 -2.00
N ILE A 178 -11.83 -5.95 -1.01
CA ILE A 178 -10.85 -4.89 -1.25
C ILE A 178 -9.55 -5.44 -1.85
N CYS A 179 -9.04 -6.57 -1.36
CA CYS A 179 -7.86 -7.20 -1.93
C CYS A 179 -8.06 -7.57 -3.41
N HIS A 180 -9.22 -8.15 -3.73
CA HIS A 180 -9.59 -8.44 -5.11
C HIS A 180 -9.73 -7.16 -5.95
N LEU A 181 -10.38 -6.12 -5.42
CA LEU A 181 -10.58 -4.85 -6.11
C LEU A 181 -9.25 -4.15 -6.42
N ILE A 182 -8.26 -4.21 -5.52
CA ILE A 182 -6.92 -3.66 -5.74
C ILE A 182 -6.26 -4.30 -6.95
N THR A 183 -6.30 -5.64 -7.08
CA THR A 183 -5.64 -6.34 -8.19
C THR A 183 -6.33 -6.13 -9.54
N HIS A 184 -7.54 -5.56 -9.54
CA HIS A 184 -8.30 -5.21 -10.74
C HIS A 184 -8.31 -3.71 -11.04
N GLN A 185 -7.57 -2.89 -10.27
CA GLN A 185 -7.37 -1.49 -10.63
C GLN A 185 -6.53 -1.41 -11.92
N VAL A 186 -6.86 -0.46 -12.79
CA VAL A 186 -6.16 -0.25 -14.06
C VAL A 186 -4.65 -0.07 -13.86
N GLN A 187 -4.24 0.61 -12.80
CA GLN A 187 -2.83 0.81 -12.50
C GLN A 187 -2.21 -0.27 -11.60
N PHE A 188 -2.86 -1.41 -11.33
CA PHE A 188 -2.28 -2.41 -10.41
C PHE A 188 -0.92 -2.91 -10.91
N LEU A 189 -0.89 -3.39 -12.14
CA LEU A 189 0.31 -3.77 -12.88
C LEU A 189 0.18 -3.19 -14.30
N PRO A 190 0.55 -1.91 -14.50
CA PRO A 190 0.39 -1.25 -15.79
C PRO A 190 1.44 -1.75 -16.80
N ASP A 191 1.10 -1.66 -18.09
CA ASP A 191 2.06 -1.91 -19.16
C ASP A 191 3.17 -0.86 -19.14
N ILE A 192 4.40 -1.31 -19.39
CA ILE A 192 5.59 -0.47 -19.44
C ILE A 192 5.71 0.14 -20.83
N VAL A 193 5.76 1.47 -20.90
CA VAL A 193 5.80 2.20 -22.19
C VAL A 193 7.06 3.07 -22.34
N THR A 194 7.93 3.15 -21.33
CA THR A 194 9.18 3.91 -21.37
C THR A 194 10.43 3.03 -21.32
N GLY A 195 11.59 3.60 -21.67
CA GLY A 195 12.88 2.93 -21.49
C GLY A 195 13.33 2.81 -20.02
N ALA A 196 12.63 3.45 -19.10
CA ALA A 196 12.94 3.50 -17.67
C ALA A 196 12.04 2.55 -16.86
N ALA A 197 11.94 1.29 -17.31
CA ALA A 197 10.95 0.33 -16.84
C ALA A 197 10.86 0.17 -15.31
N GLY A 198 12.01 0.08 -14.62
CA GLY A 198 12.06 -0.07 -13.17
C GLY A 198 11.58 1.17 -12.42
N ARG A 199 11.90 2.36 -12.93
CA ARG A 199 11.40 3.64 -12.39
C ARG A 199 9.93 3.86 -12.70
N GLU A 200 9.51 3.51 -13.90
CA GLU A 200 8.13 3.63 -14.35
C GLU A 200 7.21 2.79 -13.48
N ILE A 201 7.45 1.48 -13.37
CA ILE A 201 6.60 0.59 -12.57
C ILE A 201 6.54 1.03 -11.10
N ALA A 202 7.65 1.51 -10.52
CA ALA A 202 7.67 2.00 -9.14
C ALA A 202 6.82 3.25 -8.92
N ARG A 203 6.57 4.07 -9.96
CA ARG A 203 5.77 5.30 -9.87
C ARG A 203 4.32 5.10 -10.31
N THR A 204 4.09 4.29 -11.34
CA THR A 204 2.79 4.18 -11.99
C THR A 204 1.96 3.03 -11.43
N SER A 205 2.56 2.01 -10.85
CA SER A 205 1.80 0.91 -10.24
C SER A 205 1.05 1.33 -8.98
N PHE A 206 -0.04 0.66 -8.65
CA PHE A 206 -0.91 0.99 -7.51
C PHE A 206 -0.15 0.99 -6.17
N LEU A 207 0.65 -0.06 -5.91
CA LEU A 207 1.42 -0.18 -4.67
C LEU A 207 2.78 0.54 -4.75
N GLY A 208 3.12 1.10 -5.91
CA GLY A 208 4.38 1.79 -6.17
C GLY A 208 4.68 2.88 -5.13
N PRO A 209 3.83 3.92 -5.04
CA PRO A 209 3.99 5.01 -4.08
C PRO A 209 4.04 4.58 -2.61
N PHE A 210 3.36 3.48 -2.25
CA PHE A 210 3.38 2.95 -0.89
C PHE A 210 4.75 2.37 -0.53
N LEU A 211 5.40 1.69 -1.48
CA LEU A 211 6.76 1.18 -1.31
C LEU A 211 7.82 2.30 -1.37
N SER A 212 7.52 3.46 -1.97
CA SER A 212 8.48 4.56 -2.17
C SER A 212 8.83 5.39 -0.93
N ILE A 213 8.28 5.08 0.25
CA ILE A 213 8.62 5.79 1.50
C ILE A 213 10.12 5.65 1.78
N SER A 214 10.86 6.75 1.77
CA SER A 214 12.34 6.71 1.82
C SER A 214 12.92 7.80 2.71
N VAL A 215 14.12 7.52 3.23
CA VAL A 215 14.98 8.47 3.95
C VAL A 215 16.27 8.75 3.17
N PHE A 216 16.44 8.16 1.99
CA PHE A 216 17.59 8.41 1.14
C PHE A 216 17.42 9.75 0.42
N ALA A 217 18.46 10.59 0.46
CA ALA A 217 18.42 11.94 -0.13
C ALA A 217 18.11 11.94 -1.65
N GLU A 218 18.42 10.87 -2.37
CA GLU A 218 18.14 10.76 -3.80
C GLU A 218 16.68 10.43 -4.11
N ASP A 219 16.01 9.74 -3.17
CA ASP A 219 14.59 9.44 -3.27
C ASP A 219 13.76 10.61 -2.70
N GLU A 220 14.22 11.21 -1.59
CA GLU A 220 13.56 12.31 -0.88
C GLU A 220 14.56 13.39 -0.44
N PRO A 221 14.85 14.38 -1.31
CA PRO A 221 15.79 15.46 -1.01
C PRO A 221 15.44 16.27 0.25
N LYS A 222 14.15 16.43 0.56
CA LYS A 222 13.69 17.19 1.73
C LYS A 222 14.17 16.58 3.05
N VAL A 223 14.45 15.27 3.07
CA VAL A 223 15.00 14.59 4.25
C VAL A 223 16.40 15.12 4.55
N ALA A 224 17.25 15.30 3.54
CA ALA A 224 18.58 15.85 3.70
C ALA A 224 18.52 17.28 4.26
N ASP A 225 17.67 18.13 3.66
CA ASP A 225 17.51 19.53 4.07
C ASP A 225 16.96 19.66 5.48
N ARG A 226 15.97 18.86 5.87
CA ARG A 226 15.29 19.00 7.16
C ARG A 226 16.02 18.35 8.32
N PHE A 227 16.60 17.18 8.08
CA PHE A 227 17.15 16.35 9.15
C PHE A 227 18.68 16.37 9.19
N PHE A 228 19.35 16.71 8.10
CA PHE A 228 20.80 16.63 7.99
C PHE A 228 21.50 17.97 7.67
N SER A 229 20.78 19.09 7.63
CA SER A 229 21.40 20.42 7.55
C SER A 229 22.19 20.74 8.83
N GLY A 230 23.49 21.05 8.70
CA GLY A 230 24.29 21.57 9.81
C GLY A 230 25.06 20.53 10.65
N ASN A 231 25.65 19.51 10.02
CA ASN A 231 26.52 18.48 10.63
C ASN A 231 25.84 17.45 11.55
N ALA A 232 24.60 17.04 11.23
CA ALA A 232 23.85 16.03 11.99
C ALA A 232 24.19 14.56 11.62
N SER A 233 25.26 14.29 10.87
CA SER A 233 25.60 12.92 10.41
C SER A 233 25.86 11.93 11.57
N ASN A 234 26.11 12.42 12.78
CA ASN A 234 26.33 11.63 14.00
C ASN A 234 25.19 11.70 15.04
N ASP A 235 24.03 12.26 14.69
CA ASP A 235 22.87 12.31 15.60
C ASP A 235 22.19 10.92 15.68
N LYS A 236 22.65 10.10 16.63
CA LYS A 236 22.11 8.75 16.87
C LYS A 236 20.61 8.76 17.21
N PRO A 237 20.08 9.65 18.07
CA PRO A 237 18.63 9.79 18.29
C PRO A 237 17.82 10.01 17.02
N LEU A 238 18.30 10.90 16.14
CA LEU A 238 17.65 11.16 14.85
C LEU A 238 17.65 9.90 13.97
N GLN A 239 18.79 9.22 13.85
CA GLN A 239 18.91 7.98 13.09
C GLN A 239 17.93 6.90 13.60
N SER A 240 17.84 6.72 14.92
CA SER A 240 16.91 5.77 15.53
C SER A 240 15.45 6.14 15.25
N THR A 241 15.10 7.42 15.27
CA THR A 241 13.76 7.90 14.95
C THR A 241 13.37 7.60 13.50
N LEU A 242 14.27 7.87 12.55
CA LEU A 242 14.04 7.58 11.13
C LEU A 242 13.96 6.07 10.86
N GLN A 243 14.79 5.26 11.53
CA GLN A 243 14.72 3.80 11.45
C GLN A 243 13.38 3.28 11.97
N GLN A 244 12.92 3.74 13.13
CA GLN A 244 11.64 3.34 13.70
C GLN A 244 10.47 3.72 12.78
N GLU A 245 10.53 4.90 12.16
CA GLU A 245 9.50 5.35 11.22
C GLU A 245 9.41 4.46 9.97
N LEU A 246 10.55 4.08 9.40
CA LEU A 246 10.61 3.14 8.30
C LEU A 246 10.13 1.75 8.71
N GLU A 247 10.48 1.28 9.90
CA GLU A 247 10.05 -0.01 10.41
C GLU A 247 8.52 -0.07 10.60
N ASN A 248 7.93 0.97 11.18
CA ASN A 248 6.47 1.10 11.29
C ASN A 248 5.79 1.02 9.92
N SER A 249 6.36 1.72 8.92
CA SER A 249 5.86 1.69 7.55
C SER A 249 5.96 0.30 6.93
N ARG A 250 7.10 -0.40 7.13
CA ARG A 250 7.33 -1.76 6.61
C ARG A 250 6.41 -2.79 7.23
N ILE A 251 6.09 -2.69 8.52
CA ILE A 251 5.11 -3.56 9.19
C ILE A 251 3.73 -3.42 8.54
N LEU A 252 3.28 -2.19 8.26
CA LEU A 252 2.01 -1.94 7.58
C LEU A 252 2.04 -2.42 6.12
N LEU A 253 3.13 -2.18 5.39
CA LEU A 253 3.32 -2.70 4.03
C LEU A 253 3.27 -4.23 4.00
N HIS A 254 3.91 -4.89 4.96
CA HIS A 254 3.84 -6.34 5.11
C HIS A 254 2.41 -6.81 5.35
N LYS A 255 1.65 -6.15 6.26
CA LYS A 255 0.23 -6.47 6.48
C LYS A 255 -0.57 -6.35 5.19
N ILE A 256 -0.36 -5.29 4.41
CA ILE A 256 -1.03 -5.08 3.12
C ILE A 256 -0.72 -6.22 2.15
N PHE A 257 0.56 -6.52 1.94
CA PHE A 257 0.98 -7.58 1.00
C PHE A 257 0.48 -8.96 1.46
N HIS A 258 0.62 -9.27 2.74
CA HIS A 258 0.14 -10.50 3.34
C HIS A 258 -1.36 -10.69 3.12
N ASP A 259 -2.18 -9.68 3.39
CA ASP A 259 -3.63 -9.78 3.29
C ASP A 259 -4.12 -9.93 1.85
N VAL A 260 -3.42 -9.33 0.88
CA VAL A 260 -3.68 -9.56 -0.56
C VAL A 260 -3.23 -10.97 -0.98
N LEU A 261 -2.11 -11.48 -0.46
CA LEU A 261 -1.58 -12.81 -0.80
C LEU A 261 -2.36 -13.96 -0.13
N VAL A 262 -2.91 -13.77 1.06
CA VAL A 262 -3.74 -14.79 1.72
C VAL A 262 -5.07 -14.97 1.00
N ASN A 263 -5.61 -13.90 0.39
CA ASN A 263 -6.82 -13.97 -0.42
C ASN A 263 -6.58 -14.71 -1.74
N SER A 264 -7.27 -15.83 -1.95
CA SER A 264 -7.07 -16.69 -3.13
C SER A 264 -7.32 -15.97 -4.46
N SER A 265 -8.33 -15.08 -4.52
CA SER A 265 -8.71 -14.38 -5.76
C SER A 265 -7.77 -13.23 -6.16
N SER A 266 -6.81 -12.86 -5.30
CA SER A 266 -5.80 -11.82 -5.58
C SER A 266 -4.35 -12.31 -5.51
N ARG A 267 -4.12 -13.52 -4.99
CA ARG A 267 -2.78 -14.07 -4.77
C ARG A 267 -1.93 -14.13 -6.03
N GLU A 268 -2.48 -14.71 -7.11
CA GLU A 268 -1.78 -14.90 -8.38
C GLU A 268 -1.32 -13.56 -8.96
N ALA A 269 -2.24 -12.58 -9.04
CA ALA A 269 -1.95 -11.24 -9.54
C ALA A 269 -0.91 -10.53 -8.68
N MET A 270 -0.96 -10.70 -7.35
CA MET A 270 0.01 -10.10 -6.44
C MET A 270 1.41 -10.71 -6.58
N LEU A 271 1.51 -12.03 -6.77
CA LEU A 271 2.79 -12.69 -7.08
C LEU A 271 3.34 -12.23 -8.43
N ALA A 272 2.49 -12.12 -9.45
CA ALA A 272 2.87 -11.60 -10.77
C ALA A 272 3.36 -10.14 -10.68
N TYR A 273 2.71 -9.31 -9.87
CA TYR A 273 3.14 -7.93 -9.60
C TYR A 273 4.53 -7.90 -8.95
N ILE A 274 4.77 -8.68 -7.90
CA ILE A 274 6.09 -8.77 -7.25
C ILE A 274 7.15 -9.24 -8.25
N ALA A 275 6.86 -10.26 -9.05
CA ALA A 275 7.77 -10.76 -10.08
C ALA A 275 8.08 -9.69 -11.13
N ALA A 276 7.08 -8.90 -11.55
CA ALA A 276 7.28 -7.80 -12.48
C ALA A 276 8.13 -6.67 -11.88
N LEU A 277 7.97 -6.36 -10.59
CA LEU A 277 8.83 -5.39 -9.90
C LEU A 277 10.30 -5.81 -9.96
N LEU A 278 10.59 -7.08 -9.69
CA LEU A 278 11.96 -7.60 -9.70
C LEU A 278 12.53 -7.63 -11.12
N ARG A 279 11.79 -8.18 -12.08
CA ARG A 279 12.21 -8.29 -13.49
C ARG A 279 12.57 -6.94 -14.10
N ASN A 280 11.72 -5.93 -13.89
CA ASN A 280 11.96 -4.57 -14.39
C ASN A 280 13.13 -3.85 -13.68
N ASN A 281 13.66 -4.43 -12.60
CA ASN A 281 14.78 -3.91 -11.83
C ASN A 281 16.02 -4.84 -11.86
N GLU A 282 16.06 -5.86 -12.72
CA GLU A 282 17.19 -6.79 -12.84
C GLU A 282 18.52 -6.08 -13.08
N LYS A 283 18.51 -4.99 -13.87
CA LYS A 283 19.72 -4.21 -14.17
C LYS A 283 20.34 -3.53 -12.94
N ARG A 284 19.69 -3.52 -11.78
CA ARG A 284 20.28 -3.02 -10.52
C ARG A 284 21.51 -3.82 -10.08
N SER A 285 21.64 -5.08 -10.48
CA SER A 285 22.81 -5.91 -10.15
C SER A 285 24.05 -5.63 -11.02
N GLN A 286 23.92 -4.81 -12.06
CA GLN A 286 25.02 -4.49 -12.96
C GLN A 286 26.03 -3.55 -12.30
N ILE A 287 27.32 -3.72 -12.63
CA ILE A 287 28.42 -2.88 -12.11
C ILE A 287 28.18 -1.38 -12.38
N ARG A 288 27.59 -1.05 -13.54
CA ARG A 288 27.23 0.30 -13.98
C ARG A 288 25.75 0.37 -14.32
N ALA A 289 24.90 0.24 -13.31
CA ALA A 289 23.46 0.38 -13.47
C ALA A 289 23.06 1.83 -13.82
N GLU A 290 22.12 2.00 -14.75
CA GLU A 290 21.53 3.30 -15.06
C GLU A 290 20.44 3.62 -14.03
N GLU A 291 20.80 4.31 -12.94
CA GLU A 291 19.90 4.60 -11.81
C GLU A 291 18.62 5.36 -12.21
N ARG A 292 18.68 6.15 -13.29
CA ARG A 292 17.53 6.89 -13.83
C ARG A 292 16.47 5.98 -14.47
N ALA A 293 16.85 4.78 -14.89
CA ALA A 293 15.94 3.80 -15.47
C ALA A 293 15.33 2.86 -14.42
N LEU A 294 15.81 2.90 -13.17
CA LEU A 294 15.53 1.89 -12.14
C LEU A 294 14.77 2.50 -10.96
N ALA A 295 14.14 1.62 -10.18
CA ALA A 295 13.48 1.99 -8.93
C ALA A 295 14.51 2.49 -7.91
N GLY A 296 14.09 3.40 -7.03
CA GLY A 296 14.91 3.96 -5.95
C GLY A 296 15.33 2.92 -4.91
N ASP A 297 16.34 3.25 -4.11
CA ASP A 297 16.91 2.33 -3.13
C ASP A 297 15.95 2.11 -1.95
N GLY A 298 15.26 3.16 -1.49
CA GLY A 298 14.22 3.05 -0.47
C GLY A 298 13.08 2.13 -0.89
N PHE A 299 12.64 2.26 -2.15
CA PHE A 299 11.62 1.39 -2.74
C PHE A 299 12.03 -0.09 -2.67
N MET A 300 13.22 -0.42 -3.17
CA MET A 300 13.69 -1.81 -3.24
C MET A 300 13.97 -2.40 -1.86
N LEU A 301 14.47 -1.59 -0.91
CA LEU A 301 14.68 -2.04 0.47
C LEU A 301 13.35 -2.27 1.23
N ASN A 302 12.33 -1.46 0.96
CA ASN A 302 11.00 -1.71 1.52
C ASN A 302 10.37 -2.97 0.96
N LEU A 303 10.48 -3.20 -0.36
CA LEU A 303 10.06 -4.46 -0.98
C LEU A 303 10.81 -5.65 -0.37
N LEU A 304 12.13 -5.55 -0.19
CA LEU A 304 12.93 -6.59 0.44
C LEU A 304 12.46 -6.91 1.86
N SER A 305 12.22 -5.89 2.68
CA SER A 305 11.73 -6.08 4.05
C SER A 305 10.39 -6.82 4.08
N VAL A 306 9.46 -6.45 3.20
CA VAL A 306 8.17 -7.14 3.05
C VAL A 306 8.36 -8.60 2.67
N MET A 307 9.21 -8.88 1.66
CA MET A 307 9.50 -10.24 1.21
C MET A 307 10.15 -11.08 2.31
N GLN A 308 11.08 -10.50 3.09
CA GLN A 308 11.68 -11.16 4.25
C GLN A 308 10.62 -11.53 5.30
N LEU A 309 9.75 -10.60 5.68
CA LEU A 309 8.69 -10.85 6.66
C LEU A 309 7.71 -11.94 6.20
N LEU A 310 7.38 -11.98 4.91
CA LEU A 310 6.58 -13.06 4.31
C LEU A 310 7.32 -14.41 4.37
N ALA A 311 8.64 -14.40 4.14
CA ALA A 311 9.46 -15.61 4.08
C ALA A 311 9.82 -16.19 5.46
N VAL A 312 9.79 -15.41 6.54
CA VAL A 312 10.18 -15.85 7.91
C VAL A 312 9.48 -17.13 8.35
N LYS A 313 8.23 -17.35 7.94
CA LYS A 313 7.43 -18.54 8.35
C LYS A 313 7.57 -19.74 7.41
N ILE A 314 8.32 -19.61 6.32
CA ILE A 314 8.48 -20.67 5.31
C ILE A 314 9.45 -21.72 5.86
N LYS A 315 9.00 -22.98 5.85
CA LYS A 315 9.84 -24.13 6.25
C LYS A 315 10.59 -24.62 5.02
N LEU A 316 11.92 -24.74 5.11
CA LEU A 316 12.76 -25.08 3.95
C LEU A 316 12.36 -26.40 3.25
N HIS A 317 11.88 -27.41 3.99
CA HIS A 317 11.45 -28.68 3.40
C HIS A 317 10.17 -28.59 2.55
N THR A 318 9.44 -27.47 2.59
CA THR A 318 8.27 -27.23 1.73
C THR A 318 8.61 -26.45 0.46
N VAL A 319 9.87 -26.03 0.31
CA VAL A 319 10.38 -25.32 -0.85
C VAL A 319 10.87 -26.36 -1.87
N ASP A 320 10.36 -26.28 -3.09
CA ASP A 320 10.84 -27.11 -4.20
C ASP A 320 12.16 -26.55 -4.76
N PRO A 321 13.30 -27.27 -4.63
CA PRO A 321 14.59 -26.79 -5.11
C PRO A 321 14.66 -26.66 -6.64
N LEU A 322 13.80 -27.36 -7.39
CA LEU A 322 13.79 -27.31 -8.85
C LEU A 322 12.94 -26.18 -9.41
N TYR A 323 12.24 -25.42 -8.55
CA TYR A 323 11.36 -24.32 -8.99
C TYR A 323 12.02 -23.28 -9.90
N PRO A 324 13.28 -22.85 -9.71
CA PRO A 324 13.92 -21.89 -10.63
C PRO A 324 14.00 -22.37 -12.08
N PHE A 325 13.93 -23.67 -12.30
CA PHE A 325 13.95 -24.31 -13.62
C PHE A 325 12.55 -24.67 -14.14
N HIS A 326 11.53 -24.52 -13.29
CA HIS A 326 10.14 -24.83 -13.63
C HIS A 326 9.63 -23.89 -14.74
N PRO A 327 8.84 -24.37 -15.73
CA PRO A 327 8.33 -23.54 -16.82
C PRO A 327 7.53 -22.31 -16.36
N SER A 328 6.73 -22.47 -15.30
CA SER A 328 5.98 -21.38 -14.63
C SER A 328 6.78 -20.63 -13.55
N SER A 329 8.10 -20.71 -13.53
CA SER A 329 8.92 -19.94 -12.60
C SER A 329 8.72 -18.45 -12.83
N MET A 330 8.42 -17.72 -11.76
CA MET A 330 8.34 -16.26 -11.77
C MET A 330 9.71 -15.58 -11.62
N VAL A 331 10.78 -16.36 -11.46
CA VAL A 331 12.16 -15.89 -11.38
C VAL A 331 12.92 -16.37 -12.61
N ASP A 332 13.59 -15.47 -13.31
CA ASP A 332 14.47 -15.82 -14.43
C ASP A 332 15.93 -15.86 -13.95
N ILE A 333 16.56 -17.03 -14.09
CA ILE A 333 17.96 -17.27 -13.75
C ILE A 333 18.78 -17.71 -14.97
N LYS A 334 18.21 -17.63 -16.19
CA LYS A 334 18.86 -18.19 -17.39
C LYS A 334 20.24 -17.59 -17.63
N ASN A 335 20.35 -16.28 -17.45
CA ASN A 335 21.57 -15.52 -17.70
C ASN A 335 22.47 -15.37 -16.47
N ASP A 336 22.08 -15.93 -15.32
CA ASP A 336 22.83 -15.79 -14.08
C ASP A 336 24.09 -16.67 -14.08
N THR A 337 25.17 -16.13 -13.53
CA THR A 337 26.38 -16.90 -13.27
C THR A 337 26.08 -18.00 -12.25
N ARG A 338 26.37 -19.25 -12.61
CA ARG A 338 26.12 -20.42 -11.78
C ARG A 338 27.36 -20.82 -11.00
N LEU A 339 27.17 -21.47 -9.86
CA LEU A 339 28.26 -22.02 -9.05
C LEU A 339 29.02 -23.14 -9.77
N LYS A 340 28.30 -23.92 -10.57
CA LYS A 340 28.79 -25.06 -11.33
C LYS A 340 27.91 -25.19 -12.57
N LEU A 341 28.51 -25.60 -13.69
CA LEU A 341 27.94 -25.67 -15.04
C LEU A 341 27.97 -24.34 -15.81
N THR A 342 28.30 -24.47 -17.10
CA THR A 342 28.17 -23.46 -18.13
C THR A 342 26.71 -23.31 -18.57
N SER A 343 26.39 -22.24 -19.30
CA SER A 343 25.05 -22.04 -19.87
C SER A 343 24.65 -23.15 -20.84
N THR A 344 25.61 -23.68 -21.62
CA THR A 344 25.39 -24.80 -22.54
C THR A 344 25.10 -26.09 -21.79
N GLU A 345 25.89 -26.43 -20.77
CA GLU A 345 25.65 -27.64 -19.96
C GLU A 345 24.32 -27.57 -19.21
N THR A 346 23.95 -26.40 -18.71
CA THR A 346 22.65 -26.20 -18.06
C THR A 346 21.49 -26.41 -19.02
N SER A 347 21.63 -25.92 -20.26
CA SER A 347 20.60 -26.06 -21.29
C SER A 347 20.41 -27.53 -21.66
N SER A 348 21.51 -28.27 -21.90
CA SER A 348 21.46 -29.71 -22.16
C SER A 348 20.84 -30.49 -21.01
N TRP A 349 21.23 -30.18 -19.76
CA TRP A 349 20.65 -30.81 -18.57
C TRP A 349 19.15 -30.54 -18.44
N LEU A 350 18.70 -29.31 -18.72
CA LEU A 350 17.29 -28.96 -18.67
C LEU A 350 16.48 -29.66 -19.77
N ASP A 351 17.05 -29.82 -20.96
CA ASP A 351 16.43 -30.57 -22.05
C ASP A 351 16.28 -32.06 -21.71
N GLU A 352 17.30 -32.66 -21.10
CA GLU A 352 17.24 -34.04 -20.60
C GLU A 352 16.20 -34.19 -19.49
N LEU A 353 16.18 -33.24 -18.54
CA LEU A 353 15.22 -33.22 -17.45
C LEU A 353 13.78 -33.14 -17.97
N ASN A 354 13.51 -32.28 -18.96
CA ASN A 354 12.18 -32.13 -19.55
C ASN A 354 11.75 -33.31 -20.43
N LYS A 355 12.70 -34.06 -21.03
CA LYS A 355 12.40 -35.27 -21.82
C LYS A 355 12.21 -36.52 -20.96
N SER A 356 12.72 -36.52 -19.73
CA SER A 356 12.57 -37.63 -18.81
C SER A 356 11.10 -37.83 -18.41
N GLU A 357 10.57 -39.03 -18.64
CA GLU A 357 9.21 -39.43 -18.20
C GLU A 357 9.04 -39.39 -16.68
N GLN A 358 10.15 -39.32 -15.93
CA GLN A 358 10.17 -39.25 -14.46
C GLN A 358 10.02 -37.82 -13.94
N THR A 359 10.24 -36.80 -14.78
CA THR A 359 10.14 -35.40 -14.36
C THR A 359 8.69 -34.96 -14.41
N VAL A 360 8.02 -34.98 -13.27
CA VAL A 360 6.69 -34.39 -13.11
C VAL A 360 6.84 -33.03 -12.42
N TRP A 361 6.74 -31.97 -13.21
CA TRP A 361 6.68 -30.61 -12.71
C TRP A 361 5.44 -30.43 -11.84
N LYS A 362 5.65 -30.13 -10.55
CA LYS A 362 4.57 -29.89 -9.60
C LYS A 362 4.12 -28.44 -9.70
N GLU A 363 2.82 -28.21 -9.54
CA GLU A 363 2.29 -26.85 -9.45
C GLU A 363 2.99 -26.07 -8.32
N PRO A 364 3.63 -24.93 -8.64
CA PRO A 364 4.37 -24.16 -7.65
C PRO A 364 3.46 -23.65 -6.53
N LYS A 365 3.79 -23.99 -5.30
CA LYS A 365 3.06 -23.50 -4.12
C LYS A 365 3.62 -22.16 -3.65
N PHE A 366 2.78 -21.37 -2.99
CA PHE A 366 3.17 -20.07 -2.43
C PHE A 366 4.48 -20.08 -1.63
N PRO A 367 4.76 -21.04 -0.70
CA PRO A 367 6.03 -21.04 0.03
C PRO A 367 7.26 -21.14 -0.88
N THR A 368 7.16 -21.91 -1.96
CA THR A 368 8.24 -22.04 -2.94
C THR A 368 8.40 -20.74 -3.73
N GLN A 369 7.31 -20.20 -4.28
CA GLN A 369 7.32 -18.96 -5.06
C GLN A 369 7.85 -17.78 -4.24
N CYS A 370 7.32 -17.59 -3.03
CA CYS A 370 7.71 -16.53 -2.11
C CYS A 370 9.18 -16.63 -1.70
N TRP A 371 9.68 -17.85 -1.43
CA TRP A 371 11.08 -18.06 -1.07
C TRP A 371 12.03 -17.60 -2.19
N PHE A 372 11.82 -18.05 -3.42
CA PHE A 372 12.70 -17.68 -4.54
C PHE A 372 12.56 -16.21 -4.95
N LEU A 373 11.35 -15.64 -4.92
CA LEU A 373 11.17 -14.19 -5.11
C LEU A 373 11.91 -13.38 -4.04
N THR A 374 11.94 -13.85 -2.79
CA THR A 374 12.69 -13.20 -1.70
C THR A 374 14.19 -13.25 -1.95
N LEU A 375 14.72 -14.41 -2.37
CA LEU A 375 16.14 -14.56 -2.72
C LEU A 375 16.54 -13.64 -3.88
N HIS A 376 15.72 -13.57 -4.92
CA HIS A 376 15.98 -12.68 -6.05
C HIS A 376 15.89 -11.20 -5.64
N CYS A 377 14.94 -10.84 -4.77
CA CYS A 377 14.84 -9.50 -4.21
C CYS A 377 16.09 -9.11 -3.39
N HIS A 378 16.67 -10.04 -2.64
CA HIS A 378 17.93 -9.81 -1.91
C HIS A 378 19.06 -9.39 -2.86
N HIS A 379 19.17 -10.06 -4.00
CA HIS A 379 20.19 -9.78 -5.01
C HIS A 379 20.02 -8.38 -5.63
N LEU A 380 18.78 -7.95 -5.89
CA LEU A 380 18.49 -6.67 -6.56
C LEU A 380 18.38 -5.46 -5.62
N ALA A 381 18.05 -5.69 -4.35
CA ALA A 381 17.85 -4.63 -3.36
C ALA A 381 19.10 -4.42 -2.49
N LEU A 382 19.51 -5.43 -1.73
CA LEU A 382 20.50 -5.25 -0.65
C LEU A 382 21.90 -5.03 -1.20
N MET A 383 22.38 -5.91 -2.08
CA MET A 383 23.75 -5.88 -2.58
C MET A 383 24.07 -4.58 -3.36
N PRO A 384 23.23 -4.13 -4.32
CA PRO A 384 23.50 -2.89 -5.04
C PRO A 384 23.50 -1.67 -4.13
N THR A 385 22.57 -1.63 -3.16
CA THR A 385 22.47 -0.53 -2.21
C THR A 385 23.70 -0.45 -1.31
N LEU A 386 24.14 -1.58 -0.73
CA LEU A 386 25.36 -1.63 0.08
C LEU A 386 26.58 -1.16 -0.71
N GLN A 387 26.78 -1.68 -1.93
CA GLN A 387 27.92 -1.30 -2.77
C GLN A 387 27.91 0.19 -3.13
N LYS A 388 26.72 0.73 -3.46
CA LYS A 388 26.56 2.15 -3.81
C LYS A 388 26.95 3.06 -2.66
N TYR A 389 26.43 2.80 -1.45
CA TYR A 389 26.73 3.65 -0.29
C TYR A 389 28.13 3.42 0.28
N GLN A 390 28.70 2.21 0.17
CA GLN A 390 30.10 1.96 0.50
C GLN A 390 31.08 2.75 -0.38
N ARG A 391 30.77 2.96 -1.67
CA ARG A 391 31.61 3.79 -2.56
C ARG A 391 31.54 5.29 -2.27
N ARG A 392 30.56 5.72 -1.48
CA ARG A 392 30.29 7.13 -1.14
C ARG A 392 30.78 7.52 0.25
N LEU A 393 31.03 6.54 1.11
CA LEU A 393 31.82 6.67 2.34
C LEU A 393 33.31 6.70 1.98
#